data_AF-I4BJH7-F1
#
_entry.id   AF-I4BJH7-F1
#
_cell.length_a   1.000
_cell.length_b   1.000
_cell.length_c   1.000
_cell.angle_alpha   90.00
_cell.angle_beta   90.00
_cell.angle_gamma   90.00
#
_symmetry.space_group_name_H-M   'P 1'
#
loop_
_entity.id
_entity.type
_entity.pdbx_description
1 polymer ?
#
loop_
_entity_poly.entity_id
_entity_poly.type
_entity_poly.pdbx_seq_one_letter_code
_entity_poly.pdbx_strand_id
1 'polypeptide(L)'
;MAHNGIPHCVVKGCDLRVKVKMRGLCLRHYKKWLKYGDPTKGGTYRHNAPKCEIHGCQGKPYARDMCHRHYKAWWKRQKRLSQMTQ
;
A
#
# COMPACT_ATOMS: atom_id res chain seq x y z
N MET A 1 -34.99 9.53 20.08
CA MET A 1 -34.05 9.29 18.97
C MET A 1 -32.64 9.40 19.53
N ALA A 2 -32.00 8.29 19.90
CA ALA A 2 -30.68 8.31 20.55
C ALA A 2 -29.58 8.25 19.50
N HIS A 3 -29.08 9.40 19.04
CA HIS A 3 -27.80 9.46 18.34
C HIS A 3 -26.67 9.41 19.38
N ASN A 4 -26.49 8.22 19.98
CA ASN A 4 -25.34 7.91 20.81
C ASN A 4 -24.07 8.23 20.00
N GLY A 5 -23.27 9.16 20.52
CA GLY A 5 -22.08 9.70 19.89
C GLY A 5 -21.18 8.57 19.37
N ILE A 6 -21.12 8.46 18.05
CA ILE A 6 -20.24 7.48 17.40
C ILE A 6 -18.80 7.92 17.72
N PRO A 7 -18.00 7.09 18.40
CA PRO A 7 -16.64 7.47 18.77
C PRO A 7 -15.79 7.70 17.52
N HIS A 8 -14.87 8.66 17.57
CA HIS A 8 -13.88 8.93 16.52
C HIS A 8 -12.60 8.13 16.77
N CYS A 9 -11.78 8.02 15.73
CA CYS A 9 -10.53 7.28 15.81
C CYS A 9 -9.56 7.94 16.81
N VAL A 10 -8.90 7.15 17.66
CA VAL A 10 -7.88 7.63 18.61
C VAL A 10 -6.58 8.09 17.94
N VAL A 11 -6.41 7.88 16.64
CA VAL A 11 -5.20 8.29 15.90
C VAL A 11 -5.31 9.78 15.58
N LYS A 12 -4.33 10.56 16.04
CA LYS A 12 -4.25 12.02 15.80
C LYS A 12 -4.40 12.35 14.31
N GLY A 13 -5.30 13.28 13.98
CA GLY A 13 -5.58 13.68 12.60
C GLY A 13 -6.44 12.69 11.80
N CYS A 14 -7.18 11.81 12.47
CA CYS A 14 -8.12 10.90 11.83
C CYS A 14 -9.55 11.07 12.36
N ASP A 15 -10.38 11.79 11.61
CA ASP A 15 -11.78 12.05 11.97
C ASP A 15 -12.73 10.94 11.49
N LEU A 16 -12.20 9.76 11.21
CA LEU A 16 -13.01 8.62 10.79
C LEU A 16 -13.72 8.02 12.00
N ARG A 17 -15.03 7.83 11.85
CA ARG A 17 -15.89 7.17 12.83
C ARG A 17 -15.43 5.73 13.09
N VAL A 18 -15.42 5.36 14.36
CA VAL A 18 -15.14 4.02 14.87
C VAL A 18 -16.44 3.25 14.92
N LYS A 19 -16.43 2.06 14.31
CA LYS A 19 -17.49 1.09 14.54
C LYS A 19 -17.22 0.42 15.89
N VAL A 20 -18.24 0.33 16.73
CA VAL A 20 -18.15 -0.20 18.10
C VAL A 20 -17.37 -1.53 18.10
N LYS A 21 -16.45 -1.71 19.06
CA LYS A 21 -15.52 -2.86 19.24
C LYS A 21 -14.15 -2.84 18.54
N MET A 22 -13.68 -1.73 17.96
CA MET A 22 -12.36 -1.67 17.29
C MET A 22 -11.22 -1.02 18.10
N ARG A 23 -11.17 -1.17 19.43
CA ARG A 23 -10.13 -0.55 20.29
C ARG A 23 -9.97 0.97 20.10
N GLY A 24 -11.06 1.67 19.77
CA GLY A 24 -11.03 3.10 19.44
C GLY A 24 -10.38 3.42 18.08
N LEU A 25 -10.08 2.43 17.25
CA LEU A 25 -9.51 2.60 15.92
C LEU A 25 -10.59 2.53 14.84
N CYS A 26 -10.49 3.37 13.81
CA CYS A 26 -11.30 3.20 12.61
C CYS A 26 -10.88 1.91 11.87
N LEU A 27 -11.73 1.41 10.97
CA LEU A 27 -11.45 0.17 10.24
C LEU A 27 -10.07 0.16 9.55
N ARG A 28 -9.62 1.30 9.02
CA ARG A 28 -8.32 1.43 8.35
C ARG A 28 -7.15 1.22 9.33
N HIS A 29 -7.20 1.88 10.48
CA HIS A 29 -6.17 1.78 11.50
C HIS A 29 -6.22 0.45 12.24
N TYR A 30 -7.41 -0.12 12.44
CA TYR A 30 -7.57 -1.46 12.98
C TYR A 30 -6.93 -2.53 12.07
N LYS A 31 -7.14 -2.45 10.75
CA LYS A 31 -6.48 -3.34 9.77
C LYS A 31 -4.95 -3.21 9.78
N LYS A 32 -4.42 -1.99 9.91
CA LYS A 32 -2.97 -1.75 10.02
C LYS A 32 -2.42 -2.34 11.32
N TRP A 33 -3.12 -2.14 12.43
CA TRP A 33 -2.78 -2.72 13.73
C TRP A 33 -2.75 -4.25 13.68
N LEU A 34 -3.75 -4.90 13.09
CA LEU A 34 -3.77 -6.36 12.92
C LEU A 34 -2.57 -6.91 12.13
N LYS A 35 -2.04 -6.13 11.18
CA LYS A 35 -0.96 -6.56 10.29
C LYS A 35 0.44 -6.24 10.84
N TYR A 36 0.60 -5.08 11.47
CA TYR A 36 1.90 -4.51 11.81
C TYR A 36 2.09 -4.23 13.31
N GLY A 37 1.06 -4.49 14.14
CA GLY A 37 1.03 -4.12 15.55
C GLY A 37 0.87 -2.61 15.80
N ASP A 38 0.82 -1.80 14.74
CA ASP A 38 0.82 -0.33 14.80
C ASP A 38 -0.23 0.24 13.83
N PRO A 39 -1.19 1.04 14.32
CA PRO A 39 -2.25 1.61 13.49
C PRO A 39 -1.77 2.66 12.49
N THR A 40 -0.57 3.23 12.67
CA THR A 40 0.00 4.26 11.80
C THR A 40 0.84 3.65 10.67
N LYS A 41 1.40 2.45 10.89
CA LYS A 41 2.23 1.74 9.90
C LYS A 41 1.49 1.39 8.61
N GLY A 42 2.27 1.14 7.56
CA GLY A 42 1.78 0.84 6.22
C GLY A 42 1.62 2.10 5.37
N GLY A 43 2.12 2.02 4.13
CA GLY A 43 2.11 3.14 3.19
C GLY A 43 0.71 3.62 2.84
N THR A 44 0.60 4.89 2.45
CA THR A 44 -0.59 5.41 1.78
C THR A 44 -0.78 4.68 0.47
N TYR A 45 -2.02 4.35 0.11
CA TYR A 45 -2.31 3.92 -1.24
C TYR A 45 -1.86 5.04 -2.19
N ARG A 46 -0.84 4.76 -3.01
CA ARG A 46 -0.33 5.72 -3.99
C ARG A 46 -1.36 5.80 -5.12
N HIS A 47 -2.33 6.71 -4.98
CA HIS A 47 -3.32 6.98 -6.04
C HIS A 47 -2.63 7.38 -7.34
N ASN A 48 -1.51 8.10 -7.24
CA ASN A 48 -0.60 8.38 -8.35
C ASN A 48 0.60 7.45 -8.27
N ALA A 49 0.37 6.14 -8.35
CA ALA A 49 1.48 5.26 -8.70
C ALA A 49 2.10 5.80 -10.01
N PRO A 50 3.44 5.89 -10.10
CA PRO A 50 4.10 6.38 -11.32
C PRO A 50 3.63 5.59 -12.54
N LYS A 51 3.91 6.02 -13.77
CA LYS A 51 3.73 5.13 -14.93
C LYS A 51 4.95 4.23 -15.04
N CYS A 52 4.86 3.18 -15.84
CA CYS A 52 6.04 2.45 -16.24
C CYS A 52 7.09 3.42 -16.81
N GLU A 53 8.35 3.29 -16.39
CA GLU A 53 9.48 4.11 -16.84
C GLU A 53 9.72 4.00 -18.36
N ILE A 54 9.37 2.86 -18.96
CA ILE A 54 9.54 2.60 -20.39
C ILE A 54 8.67 3.57 -21.21
N HIS A 55 9.32 4.40 -22.03
CA HIS A 55 8.67 5.37 -22.91
C HIS A 55 7.56 4.71 -23.76
N GLY A 56 6.39 5.35 -23.80
CA GLY A 56 5.21 4.83 -24.49
C GLY A 56 4.46 3.71 -23.74
N CYS A 57 4.94 3.26 -22.57
CA CYS A 57 4.23 2.27 -21.77
C CYS A 57 3.26 2.93 -20.77
N GLN A 58 1.96 2.70 -20.96
CA GLN A 58 0.91 3.15 -20.03
C GLN A 58 0.63 2.13 -18.91
N GLY A 59 1.44 1.08 -18.80
CA GLY A 59 1.26 0.04 -17.79
C GLY A 59 1.50 0.59 -16.38
N LYS A 60 0.71 0.10 -15.42
CA LYS A 60 0.93 0.40 -14.00
C LYS A 60 2.25 -0.23 -13.53
N PRO A 61 3.12 0.51 -12.83
CA PRO A 61 4.38 0.01 -12.32
C PRO A 61 4.10 -1.02 -11.23
N TYR A 62 4.92 -2.05 -11.24
CA TYR A 62 4.86 -3.17 -10.31
C TYR A 62 6.06 -3.12 -9.36
N ALA A 63 7.28 -3.06 -9.92
CA ALA A 63 8.53 -2.98 -9.17
C ALA A 63 9.61 -2.30 -10.02
N ARG A 64 10.57 -1.61 -9.38
CA ARG A 64 11.62 -0.79 -10.05
C ARG A 64 11.05 0.15 -11.12
N ASP A 65 9.91 0.79 -10.83
CA ASP A 65 9.23 1.68 -11.78
C ASP A 65 8.86 1.05 -13.14
N MET A 66 8.94 -0.28 -13.26
CA MET A 66 8.56 -1.04 -14.44
C MET A 66 7.20 -1.71 -14.24
N CYS A 67 6.38 -1.77 -15.30
CA CYS A 67 5.19 -2.60 -15.29
C CYS A 67 5.56 -4.08 -15.18
N HIS A 68 4.61 -4.92 -14.77
CA HIS A 68 4.84 -6.35 -14.57
C HIS A 68 5.49 -7.05 -15.79
N ARG A 69 5.09 -6.65 -17.01
CA ARG A 69 5.68 -7.18 -18.26
C ARG A 69 7.15 -6.81 -18.41
N HIS A 70 7.49 -5.53 -18.23
CA HIS A 70 8.86 -5.05 -18.37
C HIS A 70 9.75 -5.52 -17.22
N TYR A 71 9.23 -5.58 -15.99
CA TYR A 71 9.93 -6.17 -14.85
C TYR A 71 10.27 -7.64 -15.08
N LYS A 72 9.33 -8.45 -15.60
CA LYS A 72 9.57 -9.87 -15.91
C LYS A 72 10.63 -10.06 -17.00
N ALA A 73 10.62 -9.22 -18.04
CA ALA A 73 11.62 -9.25 -19.11
C ALA A 73 13.02 -8.88 -18.58
N TRP A 74 13.09 -7.82 -17.77
CA TRP A 74 14.30 -7.39 -17.09
C TRP A 74 14.87 -8.47 -16.15
N TRP A 75 14.02 -9.10 -15.33
CA TRP A 75 14.43 -10.15 -14.38
C TRP A 75 15.01 -11.38 -15.10
N LYS A 76 14.42 -11.79 -16.24
CA LYS A 76 14.99 -12.85 -17.07
C LYS A 76 16.37 -12.49 -17.62
N ARG A 77 16.56 -11.24 -18.05
CA ARG A 77 17.85 -10.76 -18.56
C ARG A 77 18.90 -10.66 -17.45
N GLN A 78 18.51 -10.18 -16.26
CA GLN A 78 19.34 -10.18 -15.05
C GLN A 78 19.79 -11.58 -14.65
N LYS A 79 18.86 -12.55 -14.61
CA LYS A 79 19.19 -13.95 -14.30
C LYS A 79 20.20 -14.54 -15.30
N ARG A 80 20.21 -14.09 -16.56
CA ARG A 80 21.18 -14.52 -17.57
C ARG A 80 22.55 -13.85 -17.36
N LEU A 81 22.56 -12.56 -17.02
CA LEU A 81 23.78 -11.81 -16.71
C LEU A 81 24.47 -12.32 -15.43
N SER A 82 23.71 -12.74 -14.41
CA SER A 82 24.25 -13.33 -13.19
C SER A 82 24.81 -14.76 -13.39
N GLN A 83 24.65 -15.35 -14.57
CA GLN A 83 25.20 -16.67 -14.94
C GLN A 83 26.40 -16.56 -15.89
N MET A 84 26.82 -15.34 -16.29
CA MET A 84 27.97 -15.10 -17.18
C MET A 84 29.17 -14.47 -16.43
N THR A 85 29.21 -14.59 -15.11
CA THR A 85 30.36 -14.18 -14.27
C THR A 85 31.10 -15.41 -13.72
N GLN A 86 31.38 -16.37 -14.59
CA GLN A 86 32.27 -17.50 -14.31
C GLN A 86 33.16 -17.76 -15.51
#